data_AF-A0A257PJN8-F1
#
_entry.id   AF-A0A257PJN8-F1
#
_cell.length_a   1.000
_cell.length_b   1.000
_cell.length_c   1.000
_cell.angle_alpha   90.00
_cell.angle_beta   90.00
_cell.angle_gamma   90.00
#
_symmetry.space_group_name_H-M   'P 1'
#
loop_
_entity.id
_entity.type
_entity.pdbx_description
1 polymer ?
#
loop_
_entity_poly.entity_id
_entity_poly.type
_entity_poly.pdbx_seq_one_letter_code
_entity_poly.pdbx_strand_id
1 'polypeptide(L)' 'MTDTEFDALIDAGTAALGIEMQPEWRDAVRMHLAISLGHAQTVLDEPLADDLDPAPVFRA' A
#
# COMPACT_ATOMS: atom_id res chain seq x y z
N MET A 1 7.40 -6.45 -7.85
CA MET A 1 6.59 -5.66 -8.78
C MET A 1 7.52 -4.90 -9.72
N THR A 2 7.13 -4.78 -10.98
CA THR A 2 7.77 -3.99 -12.02
C THR A 2 7.23 -2.56 -12.02
N ASP A 3 7.90 -1.62 -12.68
CA ASP A 3 7.44 -0.23 -12.78
C ASP A 3 6.05 -0.11 -13.41
N THR A 4 5.76 -0.92 -14.42
CA THR A 4 4.44 -0.98 -15.07
C THR A 4 3.34 -1.47 -14.11
N GLU A 5 3.65 -2.44 -13.25
CA GLU A 5 2.70 -2.92 -12.24
C GLU A 5 2.45 -1.86 -11.16
N PHE A 6 3.48 -1.12 -10.74
CA PHE A 6 3.32 0.01 -9.85
C PHE A 6 2.48 1.12 -10.48
N ASP A 7 2.75 1.45 -11.74
CA ASP A 7 2.01 2.47 -12.47
C ASP A 7 0.53 2.11 -12.58
N ALA A 8 0.20 0.85 -12.90
CA ALA A 8 -1.18 0.38 -12.93
C ALA A 8 -1.88 0.48 -11.57
N LEU A 9 -1.18 0.13 -10.47
CA LEU A 9 -1.72 0.24 -9.12
C LEU A 9 -1.94 1.71 -8.72
N ILE A 10 -1.00 2.59 -9.07
CA ILE A 10 -1.12 4.04 -8.85
C ILE A 10 -2.33 4.59 -9.61
N ASP A 11 -2.45 4.29 -10.91
CA ASP A 11 -3.55 4.79 -11.74
C ASP A 11 -4.93 4.30 -11.25
N ALA A 12 -5.02 3.01 -10.87
CA ALA A 12 -6.25 2.47 -10.29
C ALA A 12 -6.58 3.11 -8.94
N GLY A 13 -5.59 3.28 -8.06
CA GLY A 13 -5.76 3.83 -6.72
C GLY A 13 -6.15 5.31 -6.76
N THR A 14 -5.49 6.11 -7.58
CA THR A 14 -5.81 7.53 -7.72
C THR A 14 -7.18 7.75 -8.35
N ALA A 15 -7.55 6.97 -9.36
CA ALA A 15 -8.89 7.01 -9.94
C ALA A 15 -9.98 6.63 -8.93
N ALA A 16 -9.78 5.54 -8.16
CA ALA A 16 -10.74 5.09 -7.17
C ALA A 16 -10.94 6.08 -6.02
N LEU A 17 -9.89 6.82 -5.65
CA LEU A 17 -9.90 7.77 -4.53
C LEU A 17 -10.16 9.22 -4.97
N GLY A 18 -10.27 9.48 -6.28
CA GLY A 18 -10.44 10.85 -6.81
C GLY A 18 -9.22 11.75 -6.56
N ILE A 19 -8.02 11.17 -6.51
CA ILE A 19 -6.77 11.90 -6.29
C ILE A 19 -6.20 12.30 -7.65
N GLU A 20 -5.97 13.60 -7.86
CA GLU A 20 -5.27 14.08 -9.06
C GLU A 20 -3.76 13.82 -8.92
N MET A 21 -3.18 13.06 -9.86
CA MET A 21 -1.75 12.77 -9.89
C MET A 21 -1.03 13.77 -10.79
N GLN A 22 -0.13 14.58 -10.23
CA GLN A 22 0.77 15.40 -11.03
C GLN A 22 1.92 14.56 -11.60
N PRO A 23 2.37 14.79 -12.85
CA PRO A 23 3.43 14.02 -13.47
C PRO A 23 4.73 13.99 -12.67
N GLU A 24 5.10 15.11 -12.06
CA GLU A 24 6.34 15.26 -11.27
C GLU A 24 6.32 14.46 -9.95
N TRP A 25 5.16 14.00 -9.49
CA TRP A 25 5.05 13.20 -8.26
C TRP A 25 5.24 11.71 -8.52
N ARG A 26 5.10 11.26 -9.77
CA ARG A 26 4.92 9.84 -10.09
C ARG A 26 6.09 8.98 -9.63
N ASP A 27 7.32 9.44 -9.83
CA ASP A 27 8.52 8.70 -9.43
C ASP A 27 8.65 8.61 -7.90
N ALA A 28 8.30 9.68 -7.18
CA ALA A 28 8.30 9.66 -5.72
C ALA A 28 7.23 8.72 -5.16
N VAL A 29 6.01 8.78 -5.71
CA VAL A 29 4.92 7.88 -5.32
C VAL A 29 5.29 6.42 -5.59
N ARG A 30 5.89 6.12 -6.75
CA ARG A 30 6.39 4.77 -7.07
C ARG A 30 7.41 4.28 -6.03
N MET A 31 8.39 5.11 -5.72
CA MET A 31 9.42 4.80 -4.72
C MET A 31 8.80 4.50 -3.35
N HIS A 32 7.91 5.36 -2.87
CA HIS A 32 7.26 5.17 -1.57
C HIS A 32 6.36 3.94 -1.54
N LEU A 33 5.62 3.67 -2.62
CA LEU A 33 4.78 2.49 -2.73
C LEU A 33 5.62 1.21 -2.69
N ALA A 34 6.77 1.18 -3.38
CA ALA A 34 7.69 0.05 -3.31
C ALA A 34 8.22 -0.21 -1.88
N ILE A 35 8.59 0.85 -1.16
CA ILE A 35 9.03 0.75 0.24
C ILE A 35 7.91 0.23 1.14
N SER A 36 6.70 0.79 1.02
CA SER A 36 5.54 0.38 1.82
C SER A 36 5.16 -1.07 1.58
N LEU A 37 5.17 -1.53 0.33
CA LEU A 37 4.88 -2.95 0.02
C LEU A 37 6.00 -3.88 0.52
N GLY A 38 7.25 -3.41 0.55
CA GLY A 38 8.34 -4.14 1.20
C GLY A 38 8.09 -4.36 2.69
N HIS A 39 7.65 -3.32 3.42
CA HIS A 39 7.25 -3.47 4.82
C HIS A 39 6.00 -4.34 4.98
N ALA A 40 5.02 -4.23 4.08
CA ALA A 40 3.83 -5.08 4.12
C ALA A 40 4.19 -6.56 4.02
N GLN A 41 5.16 -6.92 3.17
CA GLN A 41 5.64 -8.29 3.05
C GLN A 41 6.19 -8.83 4.38
N THR A 42 6.93 -8.01 5.14
CA THR A 42 7.44 -8.44 6.47
C THR A 42 6.33 -8.76 7.47
N VAL A 43 5.15 -8.15 7.33
CA VAL A 43 3.99 -8.44 8.16
C VAL A 43 3.25 -9.68 7.66
N LEU A 44 3.13 -9.84 6.34
CA LEU A 44 2.44 -10.97 5.70
C LEU A 44 3.21 -12.29 5.83
N ASP A 45 4.53 -12.24 5.96
CA ASP A 45 5.37 -13.43 6.14
C ASP A 45 5.21 -14.06 7.54
N GLU A 46 4.68 -13.32 8.51
CA GLU A 46 4.39 -13.84 9.84
C GLU A 46 3.08 -14.66 9.82
N PRO A 47 3.09 -15.93 10.29
CA PRO A 47 1.89 -16.75 10.31
C PRO A 47 0.86 -16.18 11.29
N LEU A 48 -0.32 -15.86 10.77
CA LEU A 48 -1.45 -15.36 11.56
C LEU A 48 -2.48 -16.47 11.77
N ALA A 49 -2.85 -16.73 13.02
CA ALA A 49 -3.93 -17.66 13.33
C ALA A 49 -5.30 -17.01 13.03
N ASP A 50 -6.21 -17.79 12.44
CA ASP A 50 -7.53 -17.31 12.00
C ASP A 50 -8.43 -16.85 13.16
N ASP A 51 -8.14 -17.29 14.39
CA ASP A 51 -8.88 -16.96 15.60
C ASP A 51 -8.39 -15.68 16.31
N LEU A 52 -7.37 -15.01 15.75
CA LEU A 52 -6.87 -13.76 16.30
C LEU A 52 -7.84 -12.60 16.03
N ASP A 53 -8.29 -11.98 17.11
CA ASP A 53 -9.03 -10.72 17.03
C ASP A 53 -8.09 -9.56 16.65
N PRO A 54 -8.59 -8.53 15.95
CA PRO A 54 -7.86 -7.29 15.74
C PRO A 54 -7.38 -6.69 17.07
N ALA A 55 -6.26 -5.96 17.03
CA ALA A 55 -5.73 -5.28 18.20
C ALA A 55 -6.83 -4.43 18.89
N PRO A 56 -6.87 -4.42 20.24
CA PRO A 56 -7.96 -3.80 20.98
C PRO A 56 -8.06 -2.30 20.69
N VAL A 57 -9.27 -1.84 20.37
CA VAL A 57 -9.58 -0.41 20.27
C VAL A 57 -9.78 0.12 21.68
N PHE A 58 -8.95 1.07 22.10
CA PHE A 58 -9.13 1.78 23.36
C PHE A 58 -10.53 2.42 23.42
N ARG A 59 -11.28 2.16 24.50
CA ARG A 59 -12.54 2.85 24.81
C ARG A 59 -12.33 3.61 26.12
N ALA A 60 -12.51 4.94 26.07
CA ALA A 60 -12.46 5.86 27.20
C ALA A 60 -13.72 5.76 28.07
#